data_AF-A0A261FFF4-F1
#
_entry.id   AF-A0A261FFF4-F1
#
_cell.length_a   1.000
_cell.length_b   1.000
_cell.length_c   1.000
_cell.angle_alpha   90.00
_cell.angle_beta   90.00
_cell.angle_gamma   90.00
#
_symmetry.space_group_name_H-M   'P 1'
#
loop_
_entity.id
_entity.type
_entity.pdbx_description
1 polymer ?
#
loop_
_entity_poly.entity_id
_entity_poly.type
_entity_poly.pdbx_seq_one_letter_code
_entity_poly.pdbx_strand_id
1 'polypeptide(L)'
;MGSITVTGLAMGDTSLTITSKTVPSVKTTVPVTVQSRNLLSYGPARENGLTVSVNDDGSLHVSGQTTAANQGIKWRFPIPDDVRGKTVTYRLASAPAGVYCYAQSRNTGGVLSTFLISDPTHTLSAEATEIEFRVATNTTNPVDGDIRVQINPGETATTWMRPDDTSLSGGGLS
;
A
#
# COMPACT_ATOMS: atom_id res chain seq x y z
N MET A 1 23.55 28.13 14.14
CA MET A 1 22.55 28.09 13.04
C MET A 1 21.27 27.50 13.61
N GLY A 2 20.12 28.13 13.38
CA GLY A 2 18.83 27.57 13.77
C GLY A 2 18.22 26.77 12.62
N SER A 3 17.40 25.76 12.94
CA SER A 3 16.65 24.97 11.97
C SER A 3 15.15 25.14 12.19
N ILE A 4 14.38 25.01 11.11
CA ILE A 4 12.92 24.90 11.16
C ILE A 4 12.57 23.48 10.72
N THR A 5 11.77 22.78 11.54
CA THR A 5 11.24 21.45 11.21
C THR A 5 9.77 21.59 10.83
N VAL A 6 9.39 21.01 9.69
CA VAL A 6 8.01 21.02 9.17
C VAL A 6 7.58 19.56 8.96
N THR A 7 6.39 19.21 9.43
CA THR A 7 5.81 17.87 9.27
C THR A 7 4.57 17.95 8.39
N GLY A 8 4.48 17.10 7.37
CA GLY A 8 3.30 16.97 6.53
C GLY A 8 2.15 16.25 7.26
N LEU A 9 0.91 16.75 7.11
CA LEU A 9 -0.28 16.14 7.70
C LEU A 9 -1.02 15.20 6.75
N ALA A 10 -1.03 15.53 5.46
CA ALA A 10 -1.70 14.78 4.42
C ALA A 10 -0.76 14.60 3.23
N MET A 11 -0.93 13.50 2.50
CA MET A 11 -0.15 13.21 1.30
C MET A 11 -0.44 14.22 0.17
N GLY A 12 0.54 14.43 -0.69
CA GLY A 12 0.43 15.29 -1.87
C GLY A 12 1.52 16.35 -1.97
N ASP A 13 1.40 17.19 -2.99
CA ASP A 13 2.36 18.23 -3.31
C ASP A 13 1.93 19.58 -2.76
N THR A 14 2.89 20.31 -2.21
CA THR A 14 2.72 21.68 -1.74
C THR A 14 4.04 22.44 -1.88
N SER A 15 4.07 23.69 -1.43
CA SER A 15 5.31 24.46 -1.38
C SER A 15 5.37 25.33 -0.14
N LEU A 16 6.58 25.48 0.40
CA LEU A 16 6.89 26.44 1.44
C LEU A 16 7.50 27.68 0.80
N THR A 17 6.84 28.83 0.94
CA THR A 17 7.40 30.11 0.49
C THR A 17 7.98 30.86 1.69
N ILE A 18 9.28 31.13 1.63
CA ILE A 18 10.02 31.90 2.63
C ILE A 18 10.31 33.28 2.04
N THR A 19 9.88 34.33 2.73
CA THR A 19 10.08 35.73 2.33
C THR A 19 10.69 36.52 3.46
N SER A 20 11.69 37.35 3.19
CA SER A 20 12.16 38.33 4.16
C SER A 20 11.17 39.50 4.23
N LYS A 21 10.80 39.88 5.46
CA LYS A 21 9.98 41.07 5.69
C LYS A 21 10.75 42.37 5.41
N THR A 22 12.06 42.38 5.64
CA THR A 22 12.90 43.58 5.54
C THR A 22 13.57 43.72 4.17
N VAL A 23 13.71 42.64 3.42
CA VAL A 23 14.31 42.62 2.09
C VAL A 23 13.40 41.81 1.14
N PRO A 24 12.36 42.44 0.54
CA PRO A 24 11.33 41.71 -0.23
C PRO A 24 11.85 40.91 -1.42
N SER A 25 13.04 41.25 -1.94
CA SER A 25 13.71 40.49 -3.01
C SER A 25 14.26 39.13 -2.53
N VAL A 26 14.44 38.93 -1.22
CA VAL A 26 14.78 37.64 -0.65
C VAL A 26 13.49 36.82 -0.52
N LYS A 27 13.22 36.02 -1.55
CA LYS A 27 12.12 35.07 -1.64
C LYS A 27 12.64 33.72 -2.14
N THR A 28 12.22 32.63 -1.52
CA THR A 28 12.51 31.27 -1.97
C THR A 28 11.25 30.42 -1.82
N THR A 29 10.95 29.62 -2.84
CA THR A 29 9.86 28.65 -2.81
C THR A 29 10.48 27.26 -2.85
N VAL A 30 10.21 26.47 -1.83
CA VAL A 30 10.69 25.10 -1.69
C VAL A 30 9.52 24.15 -1.97
N PRO A 31 9.56 23.31 -3.02
CA PRO A 31 8.54 22.30 -3.23
C PRO A 31 8.63 21.24 -2.12
N VAL A 32 7.48 20.75 -1.67
CA VAL A 32 7.36 19.72 -0.64
C VAL A 32 6.38 18.67 -1.12
N THR A 33 6.81 17.41 -1.15
CA THR A 33 5.95 16.26 -1.44
C THR A 33 5.85 15.42 -0.18
N VAL A 34 4.62 15.17 0.26
CA VAL A 34 4.33 14.25 1.37
C VAL A 34 3.92 12.91 0.75
N GLN A 35 4.76 11.90 0.89
CA GLN A 35 4.51 10.55 0.39
C GLN A 35 3.54 9.78 1.29
N SER A 36 2.94 8.73 0.72
CA SER A 36 2.13 7.79 1.46
C SER A 36 2.97 7.04 2.50
N ARG A 37 2.32 6.67 3.60
CA ARG A 37 2.89 5.72 4.56
C ARG A 37 2.61 4.26 4.16
N ASN A 38 1.68 4.07 3.25
CA ASN A 38 1.27 2.76 2.79
C ASN A 38 2.32 2.22 1.82
N LEU A 39 3.06 1.21 2.28
CA LEU A 39 4.12 0.55 1.52
C LEU A 39 3.60 -0.33 0.39
N LEU A 40 2.29 -0.54 0.28
CA LEU A 40 1.71 -1.31 -0.82
C LEU A 40 1.87 -0.57 -2.14
N SER A 41 1.97 -1.32 -3.24
CA SER A 41 1.67 -0.86 -4.59
C SER A 41 0.74 -1.87 -5.26
N TYR A 42 -0.30 -1.38 -5.91
CA TYR A 42 -1.29 -2.20 -6.61
C TYR A 42 -1.91 -1.41 -7.75
N GLY A 43 -2.81 -2.01 -8.52
CA GLY A 43 -3.43 -1.34 -9.65
C GLY A 43 -4.37 -2.26 -10.42
N PRO A 44 -4.89 -1.82 -11.57
CA PRO A 44 -5.87 -2.59 -12.31
C PRO A 44 -5.37 -3.97 -12.76
N ALA A 45 -6.25 -4.97 -12.76
CA ALA A 45 -5.95 -6.33 -13.20
C ALA A 45 -7.23 -7.10 -13.59
N ARG A 46 -7.09 -8.12 -14.45
CA ARG A 46 -8.19 -9.02 -14.83
C ARG A 46 -7.68 -10.45 -14.96
N GLU A 47 -7.87 -11.26 -13.94
CA GLU A 47 -7.33 -12.61 -13.85
C GLU A 47 -8.27 -13.51 -13.04
N ASN A 48 -8.24 -14.81 -13.30
CA ASN A 48 -9.03 -15.81 -12.55
C ASN A 48 -10.53 -15.50 -12.43
N GLY A 49 -11.13 -14.81 -13.42
CA GLY A 49 -12.53 -14.41 -13.38
C GLY A 49 -12.85 -13.21 -12.49
N LEU A 50 -11.82 -12.57 -11.91
CA LEU A 50 -11.93 -11.30 -11.18
C LEU A 50 -11.47 -10.13 -12.05
N THR A 51 -12.14 -9.00 -11.89
CA THR A 51 -11.69 -7.69 -12.33
C THR A 51 -11.39 -6.84 -11.10
N VAL A 52 -10.20 -6.23 -11.08
CA VAL A 52 -9.81 -5.23 -10.09
C VAL A 52 -9.59 -3.90 -10.78
N SER A 53 -10.23 -2.86 -10.27
CA SER A 53 -10.00 -1.46 -10.64
C SER A 53 -9.60 -0.64 -9.42
N VAL A 54 -9.16 0.59 -9.66
CA VAL A 54 -8.80 1.54 -8.60
C VAL A 54 -9.85 2.65 -8.59
N ASN A 55 -10.45 2.89 -7.42
CA ASN A 55 -11.39 3.99 -7.20
C ASN A 55 -10.65 5.33 -7.10
N ASP A 56 -11.38 6.45 -7.21
CA ASP A 56 -10.81 7.80 -7.13
C ASP A 56 -10.05 8.08 -5.82
N ASP A 57 -10.47 7.44 -4.71
CA ASP A 57 -9.80 7.56 -3.41
C ASP A 57 -8.51 6.72 -3.31
N GLY A 58 -8.25 5.85 -4.29
CA GLY A 58 -7.13 4.91 -4.34
C GLY A 58 -7.40 3.54 -3.71
N SER A 59 -8.63 3.26 -3.27
CA SER A 59 -9.03 1.91 -2.85
C SER A 59 -9.18 0.99 -4.07
N LEU A 60 -9.07 -0.32 -3.85
CA LEU A 60 -9.33 -1.30 -4.89
C LEU A 60 -10.82 -1.62 -4.93
N HIS A 61 -11.40 -1.67 -6.12
CA HIS A 61 -12.72 -2.27 -6.33
C HIS A 61 -12.53 -3.64 -6.97
N VAL A 62 -13.06 -4.69 -6.35
CA VAL A 62 -13.00 -6.06 -6.88
C VAL A 62 -14.40 -6.53 -7.26
N SER A 63 -14.52 -7.10 -8.46
CA SER A 63 -15.76 -7.70 -8.92
C SER A 63 -15.50 -8.96 -9.75
N GLY A 64 -16.50 -9.83 -9.83
CA GLY A 64 -16.46 -11.02 -10.66
C GLY A 64 -16.61 -12.31 -9.87
N GLN A 65 -16.19 -13.43 -10.45
CA GLN A 65 -16.42 -14.75 -9.90
C GLN A 65 -15.29 -15.70 -10.32
N THR A 66 -14.63 -16.31 -9.34
CA THR A 66 -13.61 -17.33 -9.57
C THR A 66 -14.24 -18.69 -9.87
N THR A 67 -13.50 -19.56 -10.58
CA THR A 67 -13.96 -20.94 -10.86
C THR A 67 -13.63 -21.91 -9.72
N ALA A 68 -12.72 -21.53 -8.82
CA ALA A 68 -12.41 -22.23 -7.59
C ALA A 68 -12.13 -21.25 -6.44
N ALA A 69 -12.25 -21.73 -5.21
CA ALA A 69 -11.78 -21.00 -4.04
C ALA A 69 -10.24 -20.86 -4.04
N ASN A 70 -9.74 -19.85 -3.34
CA ASN A 70 -8.33 -19.47 -3.21
C ASN A 70 -7.65 -18.96 -4.48
N GLN A 71 -8.43 -18.66 -5.52
CA GLN A 71 -7.95 -17.97 -6.71
C GLN A 71 -8.06 -16.45 -6.52
N GLY A 72 -7.23 -15.70 -7.24
CA GLY A 72 -7.27 -14.24 -7.11
C GLY A 72 -6.28 -13.48 -7.99
N ILE A 73 -5.92 -12.29 -7.52
CA ILE A 73 -4.94 -11.40 -8.14
C ILE A 73 -3.81 -11.10 -7.15
N LYS A 74 -2.60 -10.94 -7.67
CA LYS A 74 -1.41 -10.55 -6.91
C LYS A 74 -0.63 -9.43 -7.58
N TRP A 75 0.06 -8.65 -6.76
CA TRP A 75 1.03 -7.63 -7.18
C TRP A 75 2.35 -7.87 -6.48
N ARG A 76 3.46 -7.76 -7.20
CA ARG A 76 4.82 -7.80 -6.64
C ARG A 76 5.52 -6.48 -6.89
N PHE A 77 6.16 -5.94 -5.86
CA PHE A 77 6.87 -4.67 -5.94
C PHE A 77 8.04 -4.66 -4.95
N PRO A 78 9.10 -3.87 -5.22
CA PRO A 78 10.27 -3.80 -4.37
C PRO A 78 9.95 -3.17 -3.01
N ILE A 79 10.71 -3.57 -1.99
CA ILE A 79 10.65 -2.96 -0.66
C ILE A 79 11.63 -1.78 -0.58
N PRO A 80 11.21 -0.60 -0.10
CA PRO A 80 12.12 0.50 0.16
C PRO A 80 13.22 0.14 1.16
N ASP A 81 14.47 0.51 0.86
CA ASP A 81 15.65 0.16 1.65
C ASP A 81 15.55 0.61 3.12
N ASP A 82 14.93 1.78 3.34
CA ASP A 82 14.81 2.40 4.65
C ASP A 82 13.79 1.71 5.57
N VAL A 83 12.96 0.79 5.07
CA VAL A 83 12.00 0.03 5.89
C VAL A 83 12.40 -1.43 6.12
N ARG A 84 13.44 -1.92 5.45
CA ARG A 84 13.97 -3.28 5.67
C ARG A 84 14.56 -3.41 7.08
N GLY A 85 14.28 -4.54 7.74
CA GLY A 85 14.67 -4.80 9.12
C GLY A 85 13.81 -4.09 10.18
N LYS A 86 12.80 -3.30 9.79
CA LYS A 86 11.95 -2.54 10.72
C LYS A 86 10.60 -3.21 10.94
N THR A 87 9.95 -2.83 12.04
CA THR A 87 8.57 -3.24 12.31
C THR A 87 7.61 -2.55 11.33
N VAL A 88 6.63 -3.30 10.86
CA VAL A 88 5.52 -2.85 10.02
C VAL A 88 4.20 -3.38 10.58
N THR A 89 3.11 -2.68 10.29
CA THR A 89 1.75 -3.09 10.65
C THR A 89 0.92 -3.28 9.38
N TYR A 90 0.40 -4.49 9.16
CA TYR A 90 -0.60 -4.83 8.15
C TYR A 90 -2.01 -4.56 8.67
N ARG A 91 -2.85 -3.95 7.82
CA ARG A 91 -4.26 -3.70 8.17
C ARG A 91 -5.16 -3.81 6.96
N LEU A 92 -6.22 -4.60 7.10
CA LEU A 92 -7.36 -4.64 6.20
C LEU A 92 -8.51 -3.88 6.86
N ALA A 93 -8.79 -2.67 6.37
CA ALA A 93 -9.84 -1.81 6.89
C ALA A 93 -11.23 -2.21 6.38
N SER A 94 -11.31 -2.65 5.12
CA SER A 94 -12.54 -3.19 4.52
C SER A 94 -12.21 -4.18 3.41
N ALA A 95 -13.09 -5.16 3.22
CA ALA A 95 -13.16 -6.04 2.07
C ALA A 95 -14.60 -6.56 1.92
N PRO A 96 -15.08 -6.86 0.71
CA PRO A 96 -16.40 -7.48 0.53
C PRO A 96 -16.42 -8.91 1.08
N ALA A 97 -17.62 -9.41 1.41
CA ALA A 97 -17.80 -10.77 1.87
C ALA A 97 -17.29 -11.77 0.82
N GLY A 98 -16.63 -12.84 1.28
CA GLY A 98 -16.05 -13.85 0.40
C GLY A 98 -14.65 -13.49 -0.14
N VAL A 99 -14.14 -12.28 0.12
CA VAL A 99 -12.79 -11.86 -0.25
C VAL A 99 -11.88 -11.80 0.97
N TYR A 100 -10.64 -12.27 0.81
CA TYR A 100 -9.59 -12.13 1.80
C TYR A 100 -8.32 -11.57 1.15
N CYS A 101 -7.57 -10.83 1.96
CA CYS A 101 -6.34 -10.17 1.53
C CYS A 101 -5.21 -10.52 2.50
N TYR A 102 -4.01 -10.67 1.97
CA TYR A 102 -2.78 -10.81 2.75
C TYR A 102 -1.59 -10.37 1.91
N ALA A 103 -0.47 -10.12 2.58
CA ALA A 103 0.78 -9.81 1.92
C ALA A 103 1.88 -10.78 2.35
N GLN A 104 2.94 -10.87 1.57
CA GLN A 104 4.10 -11.68 1.89
C GLN A 104 5.37 -10.87 1.64
N SER A 105 6.31 -10.89 2.57
CA SER A 105 7.68 -10.47 2.27
C SER A 105 8.45 -11.63 1.66
N ARG A 106 9.23 -11.34 0.63
CA ARG A 106 9.87 -12.36 -0.20
C ARG A 106 11.29 -11.94 -0.58
N ASN A 107 12.09 -12.94 -0.91
CA ASN A 107 13.33 -12.78 -1.66
C ASN A 107 13.45 -13.89 -2.72
N THR A 108 14.60 -13.99 -3.37
CA THR A 108 14.87 -15.04 -4.39
C THR A 108 14.76 -16.46 -3.83
N GLY A 109 14.93 -16.64 -2.51
CA GLY A 109 14.79 -17.93 -1.81
C GLY A 109 13.34 -18.30 -1.46
N GLY A 110 12.38 -17.38 -1.58
CA GLY A 110 10.96 -17.64 -1.35
C GLY A 110 10.28 -16.68 -0.38
N VAL A 111 9.27 -17.17 0.33
CA VAL A 111 8.51 -16.40 1.32
C VAL A 111 9.28 -16.36 2.63
N LEU A 112 9.45 -15.16 3.19
CA LEU A 112 10.11 -14.94 4.48
C LEU A 112 9.08 -14.72 5.59
N SER A 113 7.99 -14.01 5.30
CA SER A 113 6.90 -13.79 6.24
C SER A 113 5.57 -13.61 5.50
N THR A 114 4.47 -13.93 6.17
CA THR A 114 3.11 -13.69 5.67
C THR A 114 2.40 -12.75 6.64
N PHE A 115 1.85 -11.67 6.10
CA PHE A 115 1.17 -10.63 6.86
C PHE A 115 -0.33 -10.84 6.84
N LEU A 116 -0.92 -11.05 8.02
CA LEU A 116 -2.31 -11.47 8.18
C LEU A 116 -3.06 -10.49 9.06
N ILE A 117 -4.38 -10.40 8.88
CA ILE A 117 -5.21 -9.54 9.76
C ILE A 117 -5.23 -10.03 11.21
N SER A 118 -5.07 -11.34 11.43
CA SER A 118 -5.07 -11.98 12.75
C SER A 118 -3.78 -11.74 13.55
N ASP A 119 -2.71 -11.38 12.86
CA ASP A 119 -1.41 -11.06 13.44
C ASP A 119 -0.88 -9.84 12.67
N PRO A 120 -1.24 -8.60 13.05
CA PRO A 120 -1.03 -7.44 12.20
C PRO A 120 0.39 -6.85 12.27
N THR A 121 1.17 -7.14 13.31
CA THR A 121 2.47 -6.50 13.54
C THR A 121 3.61 -7.46 13.22
N HIS A 122 4.49 -7.08 12.31
CA HIS A 122 5.59 -7.93 11.86
C HIS A 122 6.90 -7.17 11.74
N THR A 123 8.02 -7.88 11.83
CA THR A 123 9.30 -7.37 11.33
C THR A 123 9.41 -7.66 9.85
N LEU A 124 9.64 -6.63 9.03
CA LEU A 124 9.99 -6.80 7.63
C LEU A 124 11.45 -7.23 7.56
N SER A 125 11.73 -8.48 7.18
CA SER A 125 13.10 -9.01 7.15
C SER A 125 14.06 -8.09 6.39
N ALA A 126 15.28 -7.93 6.91
CA ALA A 126 16.35 -7.19 6.24
C ALA A 126 16.73 -7.82 4.89
N GLU A 127 16.49 -9.12 4.73
CA GLU A 127 16.76 -9.90 3.51
C GLU A 127 15.60 -9.88 2.50
N ALA A 128 14.44 -9.32 2.87
CA ALA A 128 13.30 -9.22 1.98
C ALA A 128 13.58 -8.19 0.89
N THR A 129 13.37 -8.56 -0.37
CA THR A 129 13.55 -7.66 -1.53
C THR A 129 12.23 -7.17 -2.09
N GLU A 130 11.15 -7.94 -1.89
CA GLU A 130 9.84 -7.67 -2.48
C GLU A 130 8.72 -7.90 -1.46
N ILE A 131 7.62 -7.16 -1.63
CA ILE A 131 6.31 -7.53 -1.09
C ILE A 131 5.48 -8.10 -2.24
N GLU A 132 4.78 -9.19 -1.96
CA GLU A 132 3.68 -9.66 -2.78
C GLU A 132 2.36 -9.43 -2.05
N PHE A 133 1.52 -8.54 -2.56
CA PHE A 133 0.17 -8.32 -2.07
C PHE A 133 -0.81 -9.19 -2.84
N ARG A 134 -1.77 -9.82 -2.14
CA ARG A 134 -2.72 -10.77 -2.70
C ARG A 134 -4.15 -10.42 -2.29
N VAL A 135 -5.04 -10.48 -3.28
CA VAL A 135 -6.50 -10.41 -3.12
C VAL A 135 -7.07 -11.71 -3.69
N ALA A 136 -7.81 -12.46 -2.89
CA ALA A 136 -8.34 -13.77 -3.28
C ALA A 136 -9.76 -14.00 -2.74
N THR A 137 -10.48 -14.94 -3.33
CA THR A 137 -11.82 -15.33 -2.86
C THR A 137 -11.76 -16.66 -2.10
N ASN A 138 -12.50 -16.79 -0.99
CA ASN A 138 -12.65 -18.06 -0.28
C ASN A 138 -13.88 -18.86 -0.75
N THR A 139 -14.53 -18.39 -1.80
CA THR A 139 -15.79 -18.88 -2.35
C THR A 139 -15.76 -18.77 -3.88
N THR A 140 -16.68 -19.48 -4.54
CA THR A 140 -16.96 -19.34 -5.97
C THR A 140 -18.21 -18.52 -6.23
N ASN A 141 -18.78 -17.88 -5.21
CA ASN A 141 -19.89 -16.94 -5.40
C ASN A 141 -19.38 -15.64 -6.04
N PRO A 142 -20.24 -14.92 -6.78
CA PRO A 142 -19.92 -13.57 -7.23
C PRO A 142 -19.52 -12.67 -6.06
N VAL A 143 -18.46 -11.88 -6.24
CA VAL A 143 -18.03 -10.83 -5.32
C VAL A 143 -18.12 -9.49 -6.01
N ASP A 144 -18.43 -8.46 -5.25
CA ASP A 144 -18.51 -7.08 -5.70
C ASP A 144 -18.31 -6.15 -4.48
N GLY A 145 -17.26 -5.34 -4.50
CA GLY A 145 -17.06 -4.31 -3.50
C GLY A 145 -15.61 -3.86 -3.30
N ASP A 146 -15.44 -2.94 -2.36
CA ASP A 146 -14.20 -2.20 -2.19
C ASP A 146 -13.30 -2.75 -1.09
N ILE A 147 -12.00 -2.71 -1.33
CA ILE A 147 -10.93 -3.11 -0.44
C ILE A 147 -10.10 -1.89 -0.06
N ARG A 148 -9.97 -1.67 1.25
CA ARG A 148 -9.02 -0.72 1.84
C ARG A 148 -8.02 -1.49 2.68
N VAL A 149 -6.78 -1.56 2.21
CA VAL A 149 -5.69 -2.31 2.83
C VAL A 149 -4.42 -1.47 2.87
N GLN A 150 -3.57 -1.69 3.87
CA GLN A 150 -2.30 -0.99 4.02
C GLN A 150 -1.25 -1.82 4.76
N ILE A 151 0.02 -1.52 4.47
CA ILE A 151 1.17 -1.89 5.30
C ILE A 151 1.89 -0.59 5.63
N ASN A 152 2.04 -0.27 6.91
CA ASN A 152 2.72 0.96 7.33
C ASN A 152 3.93 0.65 8.22
N PRO A 153 5.01 1.44 8.17
CA PRO A 153 6.09 1.35 9.14
C PRO A 153 5.60 1.63 10.57
N GLY A 154 6.16 0.91 11.54
CA GLY A 154 5.86 1.03 12.97
C GLY A 154 4.80 0.04 13.47
N GLU A 155 4.47 0.20 14.76
CA GLU A 155 3.59 -0.71 15.52
C GLU A 155 2.16 -0.18 15.70
N THR A 156 1.93 1.08 15.31
CA THR A 156 0.66 1.76 15.56
C THR A 156 -0.25 1.68 14.34
N ALA A 157 -1.46 1.19 14.55
CA ALA A 157 -2.51 1.25 13.53
C ALA A 157 -2.87 2.71 13.22
N THR A 158 -2.96 3.04 11.93
CA THR A 158 -3.38 4.36 11.46
C THR A 158 -4.64 4.26 10.62
N THR A 159 -5.29 5.40 10.39
CA THR A 159 -6.31 5.52 9.35
C THR A 159 -5.74 5.09 8.00
N TRP A 160 -6.60 4.50 7.16
CA TRP A 160 -6.21 4.04 5.83
C TRP A 160 -5.76 5.22 4.96
N MET A 161 -4.71 5.00 4.18
CA MET A 161 -4.18 5.91 3.18
C MET A 161 -3.86 5.10 1.92
N ARG A 162 -4.20 5.63 0.74
CA ARG A 162 -3.85 4.98 -0.53
C ARG A 162 -2.33 4.84 -0.70
N PRO A 163 -1.84 3.82 -1.42
CA PRO A 163 -0.49 3.78 -1.96
C PRO A 163 -0.07 5.05 -2.71
N ASP A 164 1.24 5.27 -2.81
CA ASP A 164 1.78 6.23 -3.77
C ASP A 164 1.60 5.75 -5.22
N ASP A 165 1.70 4.45 -5.45
CA ASP A 165 1.49 3.83 -6.77
C ASP A 165 0.24 2.95 -6.78
N THR A 166 -0.77 3.42 -7.52
CA THR A 166 -2.02 2.70 -7.79
C THR A 166 -2.13 2.27 -9.27
N SER A 167 -1.02 2.24 -10.00
CA SER A 167 -0.96 1.92 -11.43
C SER A 167 -0.33 0.57 -11.75
N LEU A 168 0.21 -0.11 -10.74
CA LEU A 168 0.93 -1.38 -10.93
C LEU A 168 -0.01 -2.48 -11.43
N SER A 169 0.32 -3.06 -12.58
CA SER A 169 -0.48 -4.15 -13.15
C SER A 169 -0.37 -5.42 -12.28
N GLY A 170 -1.53 -6.02 -11.99
CA GLY A 170 -1.61 -7.28 -11.25
C GLY A 170 -1.57 -8.51 -12.16
N GLY A 171 -1.26 -9.66 -11.58
CA GLY A 171 -1.27 -10.96 -12.26
C GLY A 171 -2.05 -12.02 -11.50
N GLY A 172 -2.24 -13.18 -12.11
CA GLY A 172 -3.02 -14.28 -11.55
C GLY A 172 -2.39 -14.89 -10.28
N LEU A 173 -3.22 -15.08 -9.26
CA LEU A 173 -2.93 -15.93 -8.11
C LEU A 173 -3.66 -17.27 -8.28
N SER A 174 -2.87 -18.32 -8.54
CA SER A 174 -3.31 -19.71 -8.70
C SER A 174 -3.04 -20.52 -7.44
#